data_AF-A0A4V2BCE5-F1
#
_entry.id   AF-A0A4V2BCE5-F1
#
_cell.length_a   1.000
_cell.length_b   1.000
_cell.length_c   1.000
_cell.angle_alpha   90.00
_cell.angle_beta   90.00
_cell.angle_gamma   90.00
#
_symmetry.space_group_name_H-M   'P 1'
#
loop_
_entity.id
_entity.type
_entity.pdbx_description
1 polymer ?
#
loop_
_entity_poly.entity_id
_entity_poly.type
_entity_poly.pdbx_seq_one_letter_code
_entity_poly.pdbx_strand_id
1 'polypeptide(L)'
;MNAWKPLIVVSFTLGLLAALPSTSEGAKASASACLKPSGGTWAFGQAPTGCAPLSDAATLEQRYPGLVFNERASQERRRYTNALHAYLRDGADYYLTQRRRQIDPAERAGWRKAVMALAHQESFWSHYRESKKDGALKVMRGDRNFAHGLLQIDERWHPKMTMNARGEDLSAHLMYGLDVFFQGWEKAAKAPCVRKGNSEDRARAAYASFNGGATKLCRWTNAKDRWAKNDAGFMAKWKNQSWQYALAGEVKPSPVDIACLVEGKRGCANVIEFKVTKLIYRLQARVPKGPAFENAASLAALGRGQRKLKVS
;
A
#
# COMPACT_ATOMS: atom_id res chain seq x y z
N MET A 1 -5.08 13.08 42.61
CA MET A 1 -3.69 12.66 42.36
C MET A 1 -3.72 11.48 41.41
N ASN A 2 -3.58 11.71 40.10
CA ASN A 2 -3.69 10.65 39.09
C ASN A 2 -2.30 10.11 38.76
N ALA A 3 -2.07 8.86 39.12
CA ALA A 3 -0.83 8.14 38.91
C ALA A 3 -0.45 8.11 37.42
N TRP A 4 0.70 8.73 37.11
CA TRP A 4 1.38 8.60 35.84
C TRP A 4 1.85 7.15 35.69
N LYS A 5 1.27 6.41 34.75
CA LYS A 5 1.81 5.09 34.37
C LYS A 5 3.05 5.30 33.51
N PRO A 6 4.13 4.53 33.74
CA PRO A 6 5.37 4.66 32.98
C PRO A 6 5.11 4.33 31.51
N LEU A 7 5.58 5.22 30.64
CA LEU A 7 5.63 5.03 29.20
C LEU A 7 6.59 3.86 28.94
N ILE A 8 6.06 2.67 28.63
CA ILE A 8 6.87 1.57 28.10
C ILE A 8 7.32 2.03 26.70
N VAL A 9 8.53 2.59 26.63
CA VAL A 9 9.25 2.77 25.39
C VAL A 9 9.60 1.37 24.89
N VAL A 10 8.72 0.81 24.06
CA VAL A 10 9.08 -0.36 23.27
C VAL A 10 10.10 0.16 22.25
N SER A 11 11.38 0.04 22.57
CA SER A 11 12.45 0.11 21.58
C SER A 11 12.21 -1.04 20.61
N PHE A 12 11.43 -0.78 19.57
CA PHE A 12 11.47 -1.59 18.37
C PHE A 12 12.84 -1.36 17.77
N THR A 13 13.78 -2.25 18.07
CA THR A 13 14.81 -2.60 17.10
C THR A 13 14.05 -2.87 15.81
N LEU A 14 14.14 -1.95 14.83
CA LEU A 14 13.80 -2.25 13.45
C LEU A 14 14.51 -3.56 13.17
N GLY A 15 13.75 -4.66 13.14
CA GLY A 15 14.28 -5.95 12.72
C GLY A 15 14.93 -5.66 11.38
N LEU A 16 16.25 -5.86 11.33
CA LEU A 16 17.01 -5.76 10.09
C LEU A 16 16.22 -6.56 9.07
N LEU A 17 15.55 -5.88 8.12
CA LEU A 17 15.00 -6.58 6.96
C LEU A 17 16.21 -7.29 6.37
N ALA A 18 16.24 -8.62 6.49
CA ALA A 18 17.20 -9.44 5.80
C ALA A 18 16.96 -9.18 4.32
N ALA A 19 17.76 -8.25 3.78
CA ALA A 19 17.77 -7.98 2.36
C ALA A 19 18.12 -9.31 1.72
N LEU A 20 17.21 -9.84 0.90
CA LEU A 20 17.60 -10.86 -0.05
C LEU A 20 18.80 -10.29 -0.81
N PRO A 21 19.94 -11.00 -0.88
CA PRO A 21 21.07 -10.52 -1.65
C PRO A 21 20.61 -10.39 -3.11
N SER A 22 20.40 -9.16 -3.55
CA SER A 22 20.19 -8.83 -4.95
C SER A 22 21.54 -9.03 -5.62
N THR A 23 21.73 -10.14 -6.34
CA THR A 23 22.96 -10.47 -7.06
C THR A 23 23.15 -9.66 -8.34
N SER A 24 22.57 -8.46 -8.44
CA SER A 24 22.81 -7.57 -9.57
C SER A 24 24.00 -6.65 -9.30
N GLU A 25 25.21 -7.15 -9.53
CA GLU A 25 26.43 -6.34 -9.78
C GLU A 25 26.36 -5.60 -11.13
N GLY A 26 25.17 -5.14 -11.52
CA GLY A 26 24.93 -4.42 -12.76
C GLY A 26 24.89 -2.93 -12.50
N ALA A 27 26.03 -2.26 -12.70
CA ALA A 27 26.24 -0.83 -12.86
C ALA A 27 25.52 0.11 -11.86
N LYS A 28 26.30 1.00 -11.22
CA LYS A 28 25.80 2.24 -10.62
C LYS A 28 25.24 3.18 -11.73
N ALA A 29 24.20 2.77 -12.43
CA ALA A 29 23.34 3.74 -13.09
C ALA A 29 22.89 4.71 -12.00
N SER A 30 23.07 6.03 -12.22
CA SER A 30 22.64 6.99 -11.21
C SER A 30 21.18 6.70 -10.90
N ALA A 31 20.81 6.68 -9.62
CA ALA A 31 19.45 6.34 -9.24
C ALA A 31 18.42 7.23 -9.97
N SER A 32 18.81 8.42 -10.41
CA SER A 32 18.06 9.36 -11.26
C SER A 32 17.88 8.99 -12.75
N ALA A 33 18.64 8.04 -13.29
CA ALA A 33 18.54 7.64 -14.70
C ALA A 33 17.32 6.74 -14.89
N CYS A 34 16.27 7.29 -15.52
CA CYS A 34 15.09 6.51 -15.88
C CYS A 34 15.42 5.56 -17.05
N LEU A 35 15.71 4.31 -16.74
CA LEU A 35 15.94 3.28 -17.75
C LEU A 35 14.61 2.89 -18.41
N LYS A 36 14.60 2.81 -19.73
CA LYS A 36 13.43 2.42 -20.55
C LYS A 36 12.15 3.19 -20.15
N PRO A 37 12.12 4.52 -20.27
CA PRO A 37 10.98 5.33 -19.84
C PRO A 37 9.71 4.95 -20.60
N SER A 38 8.61 4.90 -19.87
CA SER A 38 7.26 4.79 -20.41
C SER A 38 6.42 5.96 -19.91
N GLY A 39 5.75 6.66 -20.83
CA GLY A 39 4.82 7.72 -20.50
C GLY A 39 3.51 7.19 -19.92
N GLY A 40 2.65 8.09 -19.49
CA GLY A 40 1.42 7.79 -18.75
C GLY A 40 0.58 9.05 -18.59
N THR A 41 -0.45 8.98 -17.77
CA THR A 41 -1.39 10.08 -17.51
C THR A 41 -1.63 10.23 -16.02
N TRP A 42 -2.05 11.42 -15.58
CA TRP A 42 -2.43 11.66 -14.18
C TRP A 42 -3.77 10.99 -13.85
N ALA A 43 -3.77 9.65 -13.83
CA ALA A 43 -4.90 8.78 -13.59
C ALA A 43 -4.46 7.60 -12.69
N PHE A 44 -5.43 6.97 -12.03
CA PHE A 44 -5.16 5.86 -11.12
C PHE A 44 -4.36 4.73 -11.80
N GLY A 45 -3.19 4.41 -11.24
CA GLY A 45 -2.25 3.38 -11.70
C GLY A 45 -1.33 3.78 -12.87
N GLN A 46 -1.43 5.01 -13.40
CA GLN A 46 -0.72 5.43 -14.62
C GLN A 46 0.06 6.75 -14.50
N ALA A 47 0.19 7.33 -13.29
CA ALA A 47 0.85 8.63 -13.09
C ALA A 47 2.30 8.62 -13.61
N PRO A 48 2.79 9.78 -14.10
CA PRO A 48 2.99 9.88 -15.54
C PRO A 48 4.18 9.09 -16.05
N THR A 49 5.29 9.05 -15.31
CA THR A 49 6.52 8.42 -15.81
C THR A 49 6.75 7.10 -15.11
N GLY A 50 6.92 6.04 -15.88
CA GLY A 50 7.35 4.73 -15.40
C GLY A 50 8.75 4.41 -15.91
N CYS A 51 9.62 3.86 -15.07
CA CYS A 51 10.97 3.42 -15.43
C CYS A 51 11.13 1.93 -15.14
N ALA A 52 12.08 1.26 -15.78
CA ALA A 52 12.38 -0.14 -15.46
C ALA A 52 12.75 -0.27 -13.97
N PRO A 53 12.23 -1.28 -13.26
CA PRO A 53 12.64 -1.56 -11.89
C PRO A 53 14.12 -1.96 -11.84
N LEU A 54 14.76 -1.65 -10.72
CA LEU A 54 16.04 -2.21 -10.31
C LEU A 54 15.90 -3.66 -9.84
N SER A 55 14.73 -4.03 -9.30
CA SER A 55 14.40 -5.41 -8.92
C SER A 55 13.93 -6.22 -10.12
N ASP A 56 14.10 -7.54 -10.04
CA ASP A 56 13.56 -8.47 -11.04
C ASP A 56 12.02 -8.37 -11.13
N ALA A 57 11.50 -8.27 -12.36
CA ALA A 57 10.08 -8.03 -12.59
C ALA A 57 9.21 -9.22 -12.14
N ALA A 58 9.64 -10.46 -12.43
CA ALA A 58 8.90 -11.66 -12.04
C ALA A 58 8.79 -11.78 -10.51
N THR A 59 9.87 -11.45 -9.81
CA THR A 59 9.90 -11.40 -8.34
C THR A 59 8.89 -10.39 -7.79
N LEU A 60 8.82 -9.18 -8.37
CA LEU A 60 7.86 -8.15 -7.94
C LEU A 60 6.41 -8.57 -8.21
N GLU A 61 6.13 -9.15 -9.38
CA GLU A 61 4.80 -9.64 -9.74
C GLU A 61 4.33 -10.77 -8.82
N GLN A 62 5.23 -11.71 -8.49
CA GLN A 62 4.95 -12.79 -7.54
C GLN A 62 4.72 -12.27 -6.12
N ARG A 63 5.49 -11.25 -5.70
CA ARG A 63 5.40 -10.67 -4.36
C ARG A 63 4.16 -9.81 -4.17
N TYR A 64 3.70 -9.15 -5.23
CA TYR A 64 2.60 -8.17 -5.21
C TYR A 64 1.47 -8.54 -6.16
N PRO A 65 0.88 -9.75 -6.05
CA PRO A 65 -0.17 -10.20 -6.95
C PRO A 65 -1.36 -9.24 -6.91
N GLY A 66 -1.80 -8.81 -8.09
CA GLY A 66 -2.93 -7.89 -8.25
C GLY A 66 -2.62 -6.42 -7.89
N LEU A 67 -1.39 -6.08 -7.48
CA LEU A 67 -0.96 -4.69 -7.20
C LEU A 67 -0.03 -4.12 -8.28
N VAL A 68 0.04 -4.78 -9.44
CA VAL A 68 0.61 -4.25 -10.68
C VAL A 68 -0.53 -3.81 -11.60
N PHE A 69 -0.46 -2.59 -12.15
CA PHE A 69 -1.46 -2.08 -13.08
C PHE A 69 -1.17 -2.53 -14.52
N ASN A 70 -2.08 -3.25 -15.16
CA ASN A 70 -1.97 -3.67 -16.56
C ASN A 70 -2.58 -2.65 -17.53
N GLU A 71 -1.75 -1.87 -18.24
CA GLU A 71 -2.25 -0.84 -19.16
C GLU A 71 -2.97 -1.37 -20.40
N ARG A 72 -2.90 -2.68 -20.67
CA ARG A 72 -3.52 -3.33 -21.83
C ARG A 72 -4.92 -3.85 -21.53
N ALA A 73 -5.31 -3.98 -20.25
CA ALA A 73 -6.59 -4.54 -19.86
C ALA A 73 -7.70 -3.48 -19.80
N SER A 74 -8.85 -3.79 -20.43
CA SER A 74 -9.97 -2.85 -20.66
C SER A 74 -10.78 -2.47 -19.41
N GLN A 75 -10.57 -3.12 -18.27
CA GLN A 75 -11.22 -2.80 -16.99
C GLN A 75 -10.22 -2.67 -15.84
N GLU A 76 -8.94 -2.49 -16.18
CA GLU A 76 -7.87 -2.62 -15.21
C GLU A 76 -7.99 -1.65 -14.06
N ARG A 77 -8.33 -0.39 -14.36
CA ARG A 77 -8.35 0.67 -13.35
C ARG A 77 -9.26 0.35 -12.19
N ARG A 78 -10.42 -0.25 -12.45
CA ARG A 78 -11.35 -0.65 -11.39
C ARG A 78 -10.77 -1.80 -10.56
N ARG A 79 -10.22 -2.83 -11.20
CA ARG A 79 -9.59 -3.97 -10.51
C ARG A 79 -8.45 -3.50 -9.61
N TYR A 80 -7.52 -2.73 -10.19
CA TYR A 80 -6.34 -2.20 -9.54
C TYR A 80 -6.69 -1.26 -8.38
N THR A 81 -7.60 -0.31 -8.60
CA THR A 81 -7.97 0.68 -7.56
C THR A 81 -8.64 -0.01 -6.36
N ASN A 82 -9.46 -1.04 -6.57
CA ASN A 82 -10.01 -1.84 -5.47
C ASN A 82 -8.93 -2.56 -4.69
N ALA A 83 -7.98 -3.20 -5.39
CA ALA A 83 -6.87 -3.93 -4.76
C ALA A 83 -5.95 -2.99 -3.96
N LEU A 84 -5.55 -1.86 -4.56
CA LEU A 84 -4.67 -0.90 -3.91
C LEU A 84 -5.37 -0.13 -2.78
N HIS A 85 -6.67 0.13 -2.87
CA HIS A 85 -7.44 0.69 -1.76
C HIS A 85 -7.42 -0.24 -0.54
N ALA A 86 -7.67 -1.54 -0.75
CA ALA A 86 -7.61 -2.52 0.32
C ALA A 86 -6.19 -2.62 0.92
N TYR A 87 -5.16 -2.60 0.06
CA TYR A 87 -3.75 -2.57 0.49
C TYR A 87 -3.42 -1.31 1.31
N LEU A 88 -3.80 -0.11 0.85
CA LEU A 88 -3.58 1.15 1.56
C LEU A 88 -4.32 1.19 2.90
N ARG A 89 -5.58 0.72 2.95
CA ARG A 89 -6.37 0.62 4.19
C ARG A 89 -5.66 -0.28 5.21
N ASP A 90 -5.36 -1.51 4.80
CA ASP A 90 -4.77 -2.51 5.69
C ASP A 90 -3.35 -2.08 6.12
N GLY A 91 -2.60 -1.42 5.25
CA GLY A 91 -1.26 -0.92 5.55
C GLY A 91 -1.27 0.29 6.48
N ALA A 92 -2.24 1.20 6.31
CA ALA A 92 -2.45 2.31 7.24
C ALA A 92 -2.81 1.80 8.64
N ASP A 93 -3.67 0.78 8.73
CA ASP A 93 -4.03 0.14 10.00
C ASP A 93 -2.86 -0.57 10.66
N TYR A 94 -2.16 -1.43 9.90
CA TYR A 94 -0.99 -2.14 10.38
C TYR A 94 0.01 -1.14 10.93
N TYR A 95 0.38 -0.12 10.15
CA TYR A 95 1.32 0.91 10.57
C TYR A 95 0.88 1.61 11.87
N LEU A 96 -0.38 2.05 11.94
CA LEU A 96 -0.88 2.77 13.11
C LEU A 96 -0.90 1.88 14.38
N THR A 97 -1.30 0.62 14.24
CA THR A 97 -1.30 -0.36 15.34
C THR A 97 0.08 -0.70 15.88
N GLN A 98 1.11 -0.69 15.03
CA GLN A 98 2.50 -0.84 15.51
C GLN A 98 2.97 0.36 16.34
N ARG A 99 2.39 1.55 16.14
CA ARG A 99 2.82 2.79 16.82
C ARG A 99 1.97 3.14 18.04
N ARG A 100 0.73 2.68 18.11
CA ARG A 100 -0.22 3.03 19.16
C ARG A 100 -0.96 1.78 19.65
N ARG A 101 -0.86 1.50 20.95
CA ARG A 101 -1.56 0.37 21.60
C ARG A 101 -3.07 0.56 21.63
N GLN A 102 -3.52 1.79 21.84
CA GLN A 102 -4.93 2.17 21.85
C GLN A 102 -5.12 3.26 20.81
N ILE A 103 -6.05 3.02 19.90
CA ILE A 103 -6.34 3.93 18.79
C ILE A 103 -7.83 4.23 18.85
N ASP A 104 -8.14 5.50 19.01
CA ASP A 104 -9.51 5.99 18.91
C ASP A 104 -10.08 5.67 17.50
N PRO A 105 -11.32 5.16 17.38
CA PRO A 105 -11.89 4.84 16.08
C PRO A 105 -11.96 6.03 15.10
N ALA A 106 -12.19 7.25 15.58
CA ALA A 106 -12.20 8.44 14.74
C ALA A 106 -10.78 8.84 14.31
N GLU A 107 -9.78 8.69 15.19
CA GLU A 107 -8.36 8.83 14.79
C GLU A 107 -8.00 7.83 13.69
N ARG A 108 -8.38 6.56 13.84
CA ARG A 108 -8.13 5.51 12.82
C ARG A 108 -8.77 5.87 11.48
N ALA A 109 -10.04 6.30 11.49
CA ALA A 109 -10.76 6.68 10.28
C ALA A 109 -10.10 7.90 9.60
N GLY A 110 -9.75 8.92 10.38
CA GLY A 110 -9.01 10.09 9.90
C GLY A 110 -7.65 9.73 9.30
N TRP A 111 -6.89 8.88 9.98
CA TRP A 111 -5.59 8.40 9.50
C TRP A 111 -5.70 7.65 8.18
N ARG A 112 -6.61 6.67 8.06
CA ARG A 112 -6.83 5.93 6.80
C ARG A 112 -7.16 6.88 5.64
N LYS A 113 -8.06 7.84 5.88
CA LYS A 113 -8.42 8.86 4.90
C LYS A 113 -7.23 9.74 4.51
N ALA A 114 -6.34 10.05 5.46
CA ALA A 114 -5.11 10.83 5.24
C ALA A 114 -4.17 10.10 4.29
N VAL A 115 -3.94 8.82 4.56
CA VAL A 115 -3.05 7.98 3.75
C VAL A 115 -3.56 7.82 2.33
N MET A 116 -4.87 7.62 2.15
CA MET A 116 -5.49 7.55 0.82
C MET A 116 -5.36 8.86 0.05
N ALA A 117 -5.59 9.99 0.72
CA ALA A 117 -5.43 11.33 0.14
C ALA A 117 -3.96 11.60 -0.23
N LEU A 118 -3.02 11.21 0.63
CA LEU A 118 -1.58 11.35 0.40
C LEU A 118 -1.17 10.57 -0.85
N ALA A 119 -1.46 9.27 -0.91
CA ALA A 119 -1.13 8.46 -2.07
C ALA A 119 -1.76 8.98 -3.37
N HIS A 120 -2.97 9.57 -3.29
CA HIS A 120 -3.61 10.16 -4.46
C HIS A 120 -2.89 11.44 -4.88
N GLN A 121 -2.58 12.31 -3.93
CA GLN A 121 -1.86 13.55 -4.18
C GLN A 121 -0.47 13.29 -4.78
N GLU A 122 0.26 12.31 -4.27
CA GLU A 122 1.63 12.04 -4.70
C GLU A 122 1.68 11.30 -6.04
N SER A 123 0.84 10.29 -6.27
CA SER A 123 1.05 9.40 -7.42
C SER A 123 -0.23 8.97 -8.12
N PHE A 124 -1.40 9.52 -7.77
CA PHE A 124 -2.68 8.91 -8.18
C PHE A 124 -2.65 7.39 -7.96
N TRP A 125 -2.20 6.96 -6.78
CA TRP A 125 -2.13 5.54 -6.42
C TRP A 125 -1.33 4.70 -7.42
N SER A 126 -0.22 5.22 -7.93
CA SER A 126 0.60 4.54 -8.94
C SER A 126 1.89 4.06 -8.33
N HIS A 127 2.21 2.78 -8.51
CA HIS A 127 3.47 2.21 -8.04
C HIS A 127 4.11 1.34 -9.11
N TYR A 128 3.51 0.19 -9.44
CA TYR A 128 3.93 -0.65 -10.55
C TYR A 128 2.91 -0.64 -11.68
N ARG A 129 3.38 -0.67 -12.92
CA ARG A 129 2.54 -0.91 -14.10
C ARG A 129 3.23 -1.75 -15.17
N GLU A 130 2.49 -2.63 -15.82
CA GLU A 130 2.86 -3.25 -17.08
C GLU A 130 2.58 -2.24 -18.21
N SER A 131 3.64 -1.74 -18.83
CA SER A 131 3.55 -0.66 -19.81
C SER A 131 2.93 -1.15 -21.12
N LYS A 132 1.94 -0.43 -21.66
CA LYS A 132 1.32 -0.79 -22.95
C LYS A 132 2.32 -0.72 -24.11
N LYS A 133 3.36 0.10 -23.98
CA LYS A 133 4.37 0.38 -25.02
C LYS A 133 5.25 -0.84 -25.31
N ASP A 134 5.69 -1.55 -24.27
CA ASP A 134 6.70 -2.60 -24.35
C ASP A 134 6.35 -3.87 -23.56
N GLY A 135 5.25 -3.87 -22.80
CA GLY A 135 4.85 -4.98 -21.93
C GLY A 135 5.75 -5.18 -20.71
N ALA A 136 6.73 -4.29 -20.50
CA ALA A 136 7.64 -4.42 -19.39
C ALA A 136 7.03 -3.80 -18.12
N LEU A 137 7.36 -4.40 -16.97
CA LEU A 137 7.08 -3.80 -15.67
C LEU A 137 7.81 -2.46 -15.53
N LYS A 138 7.11 -1.46 -15.01
CA LYS A 138 7.61 -0.13 -14.71
C LYS A 138 7.30 0.25 -13.28
N VAL A 139 8.21 0.96 -12.63
CA VAL A 139 8.01 1.64 -11.35
C VAL A 139 7.72 3.11 -11.61
N MET A 140 6.72 3.67 -10.93
CA MET A 140 6.38 5.08 -10.99
C MET A 140 7.56 5.95 -10.53
N ARG A 141 7.89 6.98 -11.31
CA ARG A 141 8.90 7.99 -11.01
C ARG A 141 8.35 9.40 -11.23
N GLY A 142 8.76 10.32 -10.39
CA GLY A 142 8.42 11.73 -10.49
C GLY A 142 9.59 12.64 -10.12
N ASP A 143 9.34 13.94 -10.12
CA ASP A 143 10.32 15.00 -9.87
C ASP A 143 11.67 14.76 -10.57
N ARG A 144 11.66 14.79 -11.90
CA ARG A 144 12.84 14.51 -12.74
C ARG A 144 13.50 13.16 -12.42
N ASN A 145 12.66 12.19 -12.06
CA ASN A 145 12.97 10.83 -11.64
C ASN A 145 13.57 10.68 -10.24
N PHE A 146 13.75 11.73 -9.44
CA PHE A 146 14.26 11.57 -8.07
C PHE A 146 13.24 11.00 -7.09
N ALA A 147 11.95 11.19 -7.37
CA ALA A 147 10.86 10.68 -6.54
C ALA A 147 10.39 9.31 -7.03
N HIS A 148 10.09 8.42 -6.09
CA HIS A 148 9.78 7.02 -6.36
C HIS A 148 8.35 6.66 -5.95
N GLY A 149 7.70 5.80 -6.73
CA GLY A 149 6.59 4.98 -6.27
C GLY A 149 5.35 5.72 -5.76
N LEU A 150 4.72 5.13 -4.75
CA LEU A 150 3.33 5.40 -4.37
C LEU A 150 3.20 6.72 -3.61
N LEU A 151 4.19 7.03 -2.79
CA LEU A 151 4.22 8.21 -1.93
C LEU A 151 5.30 9.21 -2.38
N GLN A 152 5.86 9.02 -3.59
CA GLN A 152 6.85 9.92 -4.20
C GLN A 152 8.01 10.28 -3.27
N ILE A 153 8.57 9.27 -2.60
CA ILE A 153 9.71 9.46 -1.70
C ILE A 153 10.93 9.87 -2.54
N ASP A 154 11.47 11.04 -2.26
CA ASP A 154 12.59 11.64 -2.98
C ASP A 154 13.93 11.14 -2.45
N GLU A 155 14.71 10.51 -3.33
CA GLU A 155 16.00 9.92 -2.99
C GLU A 155 17.06 10.94 -2.53
N ARG A 156 16.94 12.20 -2.95
CA ARG A 156 17.89 13.27 -2.58
C ARG A 156 17.80 13.58 -1.08
N TRP A 157 16.61 13.44 -0.51
CA TRP A 157 16.33 13.70 0.90
C TRP A 157 16.26 12.41 1.73
N HIS A 158 16.06 11.26 1.08
CA HIS A 158 15.90 9.96 1.72
C HIS A 158 16.81 8.86 1.12
N PRO A 159 18.13 9.09 1.01
CA PRO A 159 19.03 8.21 0.27
C PRO A 159 19.06 6.78 0.84
N LYS A 160 18.98 6.62 2.16
CA LYS A 160 18.98 5.29 2.82
C LYS A 160 17.79 4.43 2.42
N MET A 161 16.67 5.05 2.06
CA MET A 161 15.46 4.34 1.67
C MET A 161 15.57 3.85 0.22
N THR A 162 16.26 4.58 -0.65
CA THR A 162 16.33 4.24 -2.07
C THR A 162 17.51 3.33 -2.42
N MET A 163 18.47 3.17 -1.50
CA MET A 163 19.54 2.17 -1.63
C MET A 163 18.99 0.74 -1.80
N ASN A 164 19.65 -0.04 -2.66
CA ASN A 164 19.38 -1.45 -2.90
C ASN A 164 17.92 -1.76 -3.29
N ALA A 165 17.32 -0.92 -4.14
CA ALA A 165 15.94 -1.06 -4.63
C ALA A 165 14.84 -1.04 -3.55
N ARG A 166 15.17 -0.73 -2.28
CA ARG A 166 14.17 -0.55 -1.20
C ARG A 166 13.18 0.59 -1.51
N GLY A 167 13.63 1.56 -2.33
CA GLY A 167 12.84 2.61 -2.96
C GLY A 167 11.63 2.11 -3.73
N GLU A 168 11.82 0.98 -4.37
CA GLU A 168 10.88 0.40 -5.31
C GLU A 168 10.06 -0.72 -4.70
N ASP A 169 10.45 -1.32 -3.57
CA ASP A 169 9.63 -2.34 -2.91
C ASP A 169 8.37 -1.71 -2.30
N LEU A 170 7.18 -2.09 -2.78
CA LEU A 170 5.92 -1.43 -2.43
C LEU A 170 5.62 -1.43 -0.92
N SER A 171 5.95 -2.48 -0.17
CA SER A 171 5.73 -2.53 1.28
C SER A 171 6.74 -1.70 2.05
N ALA A 172 8.04 -1.80 1.76
CA ALA A 172 9.06 -0.94 2.36
C ALA A 172 8.77 0.54 2.05
N HIS A 173 8.35 0.83 0.80
CA HIS A 173 7.98 2.16 0.35
C HIS A 173 6.81 2.74 1.12
N LEU A 174 5.72 1.97 1.25
CA LEU A 174 4.57 2.41 2.03
C LEU A 174 4.96 2.66 3.48
N MET A 175 5.62 1.70 4.15
CA MET A 175 5.96 1.85 5.58
C MET A 175 6.89 3.03 5.84
N TYR A 176 7.87 3.26 4.97
CA TYR A 176 8.77 4.41 5.11
C TYR A 176 8.04 5.74 4.93
N GLY A 177 7.24 5.89 3.86
CA GLY A 177 6.48 7.12 3.64
C GLY A 177 5.44 7.37 4.74
N LEU A 178 4.82 6.32 5.27
CA LEU A 178 3.95 6.42 6.44
C LEU A 178 4.71 6.87 7.69
N ASP A 179 5.98 6.47 7.87
CA ASP A 179 6.80 6.99 8.97
C ASP A 179 7.04 8.49 8.87
N VAL A 180 7.46 8.97 7.70
CA VAL A 180 7.66 10.41 7.46
C VAL A 180 6.36 11.18 7.69
N PHE A 181 5.23 10.68 7.16
CA PHE A 181 3.93 11.33 7.30
C PHE A 181 3.40 11.29 8.74
N PHE A 182 3.61 10.18 9.45
CA PHE A 182 3.16 9.99 10.83
C PHE A 182 3.88 10.93 11.80
N GLN A 183 5.16 11.25 11.58
CA GLN A 183 5.87 12.24 12.40
C GLN A 183 5.17 13.62 12.37
N GLY A 184 4.68 14.04 11.20
CA GLY A 184 3.85 15.24 11.06
C GLY A 184 2.50 15.09 11.75
N TRP A 185 1.85 13.94 11.57
CA TRP A 185 0.57 13.61 12.22
C TRP A 185 0.65 13.67 13.76
N GLU A 186 1.71 13.15 14.37
CA GLU A 186 1.91 13.21 15.83
C GLU A 186 2.14 14.62 16.33
N LYS A 187 2.99 15.39 15.65
CA LYS A 187 3.29 16.79 16.02
C LYS A 187 2.08 17.70 15.84
N ALA A 188 1.25 17.43 14.83
CA ALA A 188 0.06 18.22 14.52
C ALA A 188 -0.92 18.31 15.70
N ALA A 189 -1.00 17.30 16.56
CA ALA A 189 -1.89 17.33 17.75
C ALA A 189 -1.58 18.48 18.73
N LYS A 190 -0.36 19.05 18.67
CA LYS A 190 0.09 20.17 19.52
C LYS A 190 0.33 21.46 18.73
N ALA A 191 0.09 21.46 17.41
CA ALA A 191 0.37 22.62 16.58
C ALA A 191 -0.73 23.70 16.77
N PRO A 192 -0.37 25.00 16.80
CA PRO A 192 -1.34 26.07 17.06
C PRO A 192 -2.38 26.24 15.95
N CYS A 193 -2.07 25.78 14.74
CA CYS A 193 -3.00 25.78 13.61
C CYS A 193 -3.99 24.61 13.61
N VAL A 194 -3.89 23.67 14.56
CA VAL A 194 -4.70 22.45 14.58
C VAL A 194 -5.67 22.51 15.75
N ARG A 195 -6.98 22.48 15.45
CA ARG A 195 -7.99 22.38 16.50
C ARG A 195 -7.96 21.00 17.13
N LYS A 196 -8.07 20.95 18.46
CA LYS A 196 -8.07 19.71 19.23
C LYS A 196 -9.14 18.73 18.70
N GLY A 197 -8.73 17.50 18.42
CA GLY A 197 -9.63 16.45 17.91
C GLY A 197 -10.01 16.58 16.42
N ASN A 198 -9.54 17.60 15.71
CA ASN A 198 -9.88 17.79 14.30
C ASN A 198 -8.91 17.00 13.38
N SER A 199 -9.42 15.92 12.78
CA SER A 199 -8.61 15.06 11.89
C SER A 199 -8.28 15.72 10.54
N GLU A 200 -9.10 16.65 10.05
CA GLU A 200 -8.82 17.42 8.83
C GLU A 200 -7.62 18.35 9.05
N ASP A 201 -7.64 19.18 10.09
CA ASP A 201 -6.53 20.08 10.42
C ASP A 201 -5.24 19.27 10.66
N ARG A 202 -5.37 18.10 11.31
CA ARG A 202 -4.26 17.17 11.54
C ARG A 202 -3.68 16.61 10.24
N ALA A 203 -4.53 16.21 9.30
CA ALA A 203 -4.12 15.73 7.97
C ALA A 203 -3.42 16.82 7.16
N ARG A 204 -3.96 18.05 7.19
CA ARG A 204 -3.34 19.23 6.56
C ARG A 204 -1.94 19.48 7.08
N ALA A 205 -1.79 19.45 8.41
CA ALA A 205 -0.51 19.69 9.04
C ALA A 205 0.50 18.56 8.77
N ALA A 206 0.06 17.30 8.79
CA ALA A 206 0.88 16.16 8.42
C ALA A 206 1.37 16.24 6.97
N TYR A 207 0.49 16.57 6.02
CA TYR A 207 0.86 16.71 4.61
C TYR A 207 1.81 17.88 4.37
N ALA A 208 1.52 19.04 4.97
CA ALA A 208 2.39 20.20 4.87
C ALA A 208 3.81 19.89 5.40
N SER A 209 3.90 19.11 6.48
CA SER A 209 5.17 18.61 7.02
C SER A 209 5.84 17.57 6.11
N PHE A 210 5.07 16.67 5.49
CA PHE A 210 5.60 15.64 4.60
C PHE A 210 6.21 16.24 3.34
N ASN A 211 5.46 17.16 2.71
CA ASN A 211 5.87 17.80 1.46
C ASN A 211 6.86 18.97 1.66
N GLY A 212 6.83 19.63 2.82
CA GLY A 212 7.62 20.83 3.09
C GLY A 212 8.73 20.66 4.14
N GLY A 213 8.82 19.51 4.79
CA GLY A 213 9.71 19.25 5.93
C GLY A 213 9.09 19.58 7.30
N ALA A 214 9.72 19.08 8.37
CA ALA A 214 9.17 19.06 9.73
C ALA A 214 8.76 20.42 10.32
N THR A 215 9.29 21.54 9.81
CA THR A 215 8.98 22.89 10.27
C THR A 215 7.74 23.49 9.60
N LYS A 216 7.16 22.80 8.61
CA LYS A 216 6.05 23.31 7.78
C LYS A 216 4.66 22.86 8.22
N LEU A 217 4.51 22.34 9.44
CA LEU A 217 3.23 21.90 10.00
C LEU A 217 2.06 22.88 9.78
N CYS A 218 2.27 24.18 9.95
CA CYS A 218 1.22 25.19 9.77
C CYS A 218 1.27 25.92 8.42
N ARG A 219 2.09 25.49 7.46
CA ARG A 219 2.22 26.15 6.15
C ARG A 219 0.87 26.30 5.45
N TRP A 220 -0.01 25.31 5.58
CA TRP A 220 -1.31 25.27 4.90
C TRP A 220 -2.27 26.40 5.30
N THR A 221 -2.02 27.13 6.39
CA THR A 221 -2.80 28.31 6.78
C THR A 221 -2.37 29.58 6.04
N ASN A 222 -1.19 29.56 5.40
CA ASN A 222 -0.66 30.67 4.63
C ASN A 222 -0.94 30.47 3.13
N ALA A 223 -2.00 31.09 2.63
CA ALA A 223 -2.36 31.04 1.21
C ALA A 223 -1.32 31.66 0.26
N LYS A 224 -0.37 32.47 0.78
CA LYS A 224 0.70 33.10 0.01
C LYS A 224 1.98 32.27 -0.04
N ASP A 225 2.05 31.14 0.68
CA ASP A 225 3.22 30.26 0.58
C ASP A 225 3.33 29.70 -0.85
N ARG A 226 4.55 29.63 -1.40
CA ARG A 226 4.79 29.12 -2.76
C ARG A 226 4.26 27.70 -2.99
N TRP A 227 4.08 26.91 -1.92
CA TRP A 227 3.55 25.55 -1.96
C TRP A 227 2.08 25.44 -1.52
N ALA A 228 1.38 26.55 -1.27
CA ALA A 228 -0.01 26.54 -0.83
C ALA A 228 -0.94 25.79 -1.81
N LYS A 229 -0.62 25.82 -3.12
CA LYS A 229 -1.35 25.05 -4.15
C LYS A 229 -1.29 23.54 -3.88
N ASN A 230 -0.16 23.02 -3.39
CA ASN A 230 -0.02 21.59 -3.08
C ASN A 230 -0.86 21.21 -1.87
N ASP A 231 -0.90 22.06 -0.84
CA ASP A 231 -1.74 21.86 0.36
C ASP A 231 -3.23 21.88 0.00
N ALA A 232 -3.64 22.82 -0.86
CA ALA A 232 -5.01 22.89 -1.38
C ALA A 232 -5.36 21.65 -2.22
N GLY A 233 -4.43 21.18 -3.07
CA GLY A 233 -4.58 19.96 -3.87
C GLY A 233 -4.82 18.72 -3.00
N PHE A 234 -3.96 18.50 -2.00
CA PHE A 234 -4.14 17.42 -1.02
C PHE A 234 -5.51 17.49 -0.37
N MET A 235 -5.94 18.69 0.04
CA MET A 235 -7.23 18.85 0.69
C MET A 235 -8.43 18.66 -0.20
N ALA A 236 -8.33 19.00 -1.48
CA ALA A 236 -9.33 18.61 -2.45
C ALA A 236 -9.44 17.08 -2.55
N LYS A 237 -8.32 16.34 -2.53
CA LYS A 237 -8.34 14.87 -2.55
C LYS A 237 -8.94 14.28 -1.27
N TRP A 238 -8.55 14.82 -0.11
CA TRP A 238 -9.14 14.45 1.17
C TRP A 238 -10.66 14.64 1.18
N LYS A 239 -11.17 15.80 0.74
CA LYS A 239 -12.60 16.11 0.78
C LYS A 239 -13.39 15.28 -0.23
N ASN A 240 -12.96 15.31 -1.48
CA ASN A 240 -13.71 14.74 -2.59
C ASN A 240 -13.62 13.22 -2.64
N GLN A 241 -12.55 12.63 -2.09
CA GLN A 241 -12.35 11.18 -2.03
C GLN A 241 -12.62 10.49 -3.38
N SER A 242 -12.18 11.10 -4.49
CA SER A 242 -12.64 10.68 -5.82
C SER A 242 -12.22 9.26 -6.21
N TRP A 243 -11.35 8.62 -5.42
CA TRP A 243 -11.11 7.18 -5.52
C TRP A 243 -12.36 6.35 -5.26
N GLN A 244 -13.31 6.83 -4.44
CA GLN A 244 -14.56 6.13 -4.16
C GLN A 244 -15.37 5.84 -5.43
N TYR A 245 -15.34 6.73 -6.43
CA TYR A 245 -15.99 6.50 -7.72
C TYR A 245 -15.35 5.35 -8.53
N ALA A 246 -14.08 5.07 -8.29
CA ALA A 246 -13.35 3.98 -8.93
C ALA A 246 -13.45 2.65 -8.16
N LEU A 247 -13.94 2.68 -6.91
CA LEU A 247 -14.23 1.47 -6.14
C LEU A 247 -15.53 0.81 -6.63
N ALA A 248 -15.61 -0.51 -6.50
CA ALA A 248 -16.77 -1.28 -6.93
C ALA A 248 -17.18 -2.29 -5.86
N GLY A 249 -18.38 -2.13 -5.32
CA GLY A 249 -19.00 -3.11 -4.43
C GLY A 249 -18.37 -3.18 -3.03
N GLU A 250 -18.50 -4.35 -2.43
CA GLU A 250 -18.14 -4.61 -1.03
C GLU A 250 -16.65 -4.43 -0.74
N VAL A 251 -16.37 -4.09 0.53
CA VAL A 251 -15.02 -3.90 1.07
C VAL A 251 -14.24 -5.23 1.00
N LYS A 252 -13.34 -5.35 0.03
CA LYS A 252 -12.49 -6.54 -0.14
C LYS A 252 -11.26 -6.53 0.79
N PRO A 253 -10.74 -7.71 1.17
CA PRO A 253 -9.42 -7.82 1.79
C PRO A 253 -8.31 -7.43 0.80
N SER A 254 -7.17 -6.97 1.32
CA SER A 254 -5.95 -6.80 0.51
C SER A 254 -5.57 -8.13 -0.18
N PRO A 255 -5.09 -8.10 -1.43
CA PRO A 255 -4.63 -9.32 -2.12
C PRO A 255 -3.36 -9.92 -1.51
N VAL A 256 -2.67 -9.16 -0.64
CA VAL A 256 -1.45 -9.57 0.05
C VAL A 256 -1.57 -9.35 1.56
N ASP A 257 -0.85 -10.18 2.34
CA ASP A 257 -0.71 -9.97 3.78
C ASP A 257 0.38 -8.94 4.07
N ILE A 258 -0.04 -7.74 4.45
CA ILE A 258 0.88 -6.63 4.70
C ILE A 258 1.77 -6.90 5.91
N ALA A 259 1.22 -7.50 6.98
CA ALA A 259 2.02 -7.83 8.15
C ALA A 259 3.11 -8.83 7.79
N CYS A 260 2.75 -9.88 7.03
CA CYS A 260 3.71 -10.84 6.52
C CYS A 260 4.81 -10.20 5.66
N LEU A 261 4.43 -9.33 4.72
CA LEU A 261 5.37 -8.66 3.80
C LEU A 261 6.34 -7.73 4.55
N VAL A 262 5.84 -6.97 5.52
CA VAL A 262 6.65 -6.03 6.31
C VAL A 262 7.56 -6.77 7.30
N GLU A 263 7.09 -7.88 7.87
CA GLU A 263 7.87 -8.71 8.80
C GLU A 263 8.89 -9.63 8.10
N GLY A 264 8.96 -9.60 6.76
CA GLY A 264 9.93 -10.37 5.99
C GLY A 264 9.69 -11.88 6.02
N LYS A 265 8.46 -12.32 6.30
CA LYS A 265 8.07 -13.74 6.25
C LYS A 265 8.04 -14.22 4.79
N ARG A 266 8.31 -15.50 4.56
CA ARG A 266 8.15 -16.13 3.23
C ARG A 266 6.67 -16.48 2.99
N GLY A 267 6.24 -16.47 1.73
CA GLY A 267 4.89 -16.94 1.35
C GLY A 267 3.75 -15.98 1.67
N CYS A 268 3.97 -14.67 1.56
CA CYS A 268 2.96 -13.66 1.91
C CYS A 268 1.86 -13.41 0.85
N ALA A 269 1.96 -14.10 -0.29
CA ALA A 269 0.89 -14.16 -1.28
C ALA A 269 -0.20 -15.15 -0.81
N ASN A 270 -1.46 -14.84 -1.12
CA ASN A 270 -2.66 -15.67 -0.85
C ASN A 270 -3.23 -15.67 0.58
N VAL A 271 -3.72 -14.51 1.04
CA VAL A 271 -4.60 -14.44 2.23
C VAL A 271 -5.96 -15.10 1.98
N ILE A 272 -6.42 -15.14 0.72
CA ILE A 272 -7.74 -15.70 0.37
C ILE A 272 -7.74 -17.22 0.54
N GLU A 273 -6.68 -17.91 0.15
CA GLU A 273 -6.55 -19.36 0.29
C GLU A 273 -6.39 -19.76 1.77
N PHE A 274 -5.58 -19.02 2.55
CA PHE A 274 -5.35 -19.33 3.96
C PHE A 274 -6.58 -19.14 4.85
N LYS A 275 -7.43 -18.13 4.59
CA LYS A 275 -8.64 -17.90 5.41
C LYS A 275 -9.72 -18.94 5.14
N VAL A 276 -9.91 -19.34 3.89
CA VAL A 276 -10.85 -20.41 3.53
C VAL A 276 -10.39 -21.74 4.12
N THR A 277 -9.11 -22.07 3.98
CA THR A 277 -8.55 -23.30 4.57
C THR A 277 -8.64 -23.31 6.10
N LYS A 278 -8.34 -22.20 6.79
CA LYS A 278 -8.47 -22.12 8.26
C LYS A 278 -9.92 -22.17 8.74
N LEU A 279 -10.87 -21.66 7.94
CA LEU A 279 -12.31 -21.78 8.22
C LEU A 279 -12.79 -23.22 8.00
N ILE A 280 -12.37 -23.87 6.91
CA ILE A 280 -12.65 -25.29 6.62
C ILE A 280 -12.09 -26.18 7.73
N TYR A 281 -10.83 -25.98 8.14
CA TYR A 281 -10.23 -26.75 9.24
C TYR A 281 -10.96 -26.53 10.57
N ARG A 282 -11.43 -25.31 10.87
CA ARG A 282 -12.21 -25.02 12.08
C ARG A 282 -13.62 -25.62 12.03
N LEU A 283 -14.24 -25.69 10.85
CA LEU A 283 -15.53 -26.34 10.66
C LEU A 283 -15.40 -27.86 10.76
N GLN A 284 -14.36 -28.45 10.15
CA GLN A 284 -14.04 -29.88 10.27
C GLN A 284 -13.69 -30.29 11.71
N ALA A 285 -12.98 -29.44 12.46
CA ALA A 285 -12.67 -29.69 13.87
C ALA A 285 -13.87 -29.52 14.83
N ARG A 286 -14.98 -28.94 14.37
CA ARG A 286 -16.22 -28.78 15.14
C ARG A 286 -17.31 -29.78 14.77
N VAL A 287 -17.10 -30.62 13.75
CA VAL A 287 -17.98 -31.77 13.51
C VAL A 287 -17.72 -32.74 14.67
N PRO A 288 -18.73 -33.03 15.52
CA PRO A 288 -18.59 -34.08 16.52
C PRO A 288 -18.20 -35.37 15.81
N LYS A 289 -17.19 -36.08 16.33
CA LYS A 289 -16.95 -37.47 15.94
C LYS A 289 -18.15 -38.29 16.43
N GLY A 290 -19.20 -38.32 15.62
CA GLY A 290 -20.27 -39.31 15.77
C GLY A 290 -19.68 -40.72 15.63
N PRO A 291 -20.36 -41.74 16.17
CA PRO A 291 -19.90 -43.11 16.09
C PRO A 291 -19.63 -43.49 14.64
N ALA A 292 -18.52 -44.20 14.43
CA ALA A 292 -18.03 -44.63 13.13
C ALA A 292 -19.17 -45.27 12.32
N PHE A 293 -19.60 -44.59 11.25
CA PHE A 293 -20.30 -45.25 10.16
C PHE A 293 -19.26 -46.04 9.38
N GLU A 294 -19.10 -47.31 9.77
CA GLU A 294 -18.63 -48.35 8.87
C GLU A 294 -19.64 -48.46 7.72
N ASN A 295 -19.35 -47.78 6.61
CA ASN A 295 -19.79 -48.19 5.27
C ASN A 295 -19.06 -47.36 4.20
N ALA A 296 -17.78 -47.64 4.03
CA ALA A 296 -16.98 -47.21 2.89
C ALA A 296 -17.30 -48.09 1.67
N ALA A 297 -18.50 -47.94 1.08
CA ALA A 297 -18.83 -48.64 -0.18
C ALA A 297 -19.75 -47.87 -1.17
N SER A 298 -20.27 -46.67 -0.86
CA SER A 298 -21.28 -46.04 -1.74
C SER A 298 -20.91 -44.71 -2.42
N LEU A 299 -19.64 -44.30 -2.44
CA LEU A 299 -19.21 -43.05 -3.09
C LEU A 299 -18.36 -43.23 -4.36
N ALA A 300 -18.15 -44.46 -4.82
CA ALA A 300 -17.45 -44.76 -6.08
C ALA A 300 -18.38 -44.88 -7.32
N ALA A 301 -19.70 -44.71 -7.18
CA ALA A 301 -20.67 -45.04 -8.23
C ALA A 301 -21.33 -43.84 -8.97
N LEU A 302 -20.84 -42.60 -8.80
CA LEU A 302 -21.39 -41.43 -9.53
C LEU A 302 -20.42 -40.82 -10.56
N GLY A 303 -19.31 -41.48 -10.85
CA GLY A 303 -18.34 -41.09 -11.86
C GLY A 303 -18.28 -42.05 -13.03
N ARG A 304 -19.36 -42.22 -13.81
CA ARG A 304 -19.30 -42.77 -15.19
C ARG A 304 -20.66 -42.62 -15.90
N GLY A 305 -20.83 -41.53 -16.63
CA GLY A 305 -22.02 -41.27 -17.43
C GLY A 305 -21.76 -40.23 -18.53
N GLN A 306 -20.80 -40.48 -19.41
CA GLN A 306 -20.76 -39.79 -20.71
C GLN A 306 -21.95 -40.26 -21.56
N ARG A 307 -22.82 -39.33 -21.99
CA ARG A 307 -23.69 -39.55 -23.16
C ARG A 307 -23.38 -38.51 -24.23
N LYS A 308 -23.07 -39.05 -25.40
CA LYS A 308 -22.93 -38.39 -26.70
C LYS A 308 -24.23 -37.68 -27.07
N LEU A 309 -24.15 -36.40 -27.44
CA LEU A 309 -25.17 -35.72 -28.24
C LEU A 309 -24.81 -35.93 -29.71
N LYS A 310 -25.69 -36.63 -30.43
CA LYS A 310 -25.68 -36.72 -31.89
C LYS A 310 -26.47 -35.53 -32.43
N VAL A 311 -25.89 -34.89 -33.44
CA VAL A 311 -26.49 -33.89 -34.31
C VAL A 311 -27.52 -34.57 -35.21
N SER A 312 -28.69 -33.95 -35.33
CA SER A 312 -29.64 -34.05 -36.43
C SER A 312 -30.32 -32.71 -36.55
#